data_AF-A0A932X956-F1
#
_entry.id   AF-A0A932X956-F1
#
_cell.length_a   1.000
_cell.length_b   1.000
_cell.length_c   1.000
_cell.angle_alpha   90.00
_cell.angle_beta   90.00
_cell.angle_gamma   90.00
#
_symmetry.space_group_name_H-M   'P 1'
#
loop_
_entity.id
_entity.type
_entity.pdbx_description
1 polymer ?
#
loop_
_entity_poly.entity_id
_entity_poly.type
_entity_poly.pdbx_seq_one_letter_code
_entity_poly.pdbx_strand_id
1 'polypeptide(L)' 'MPITRQAIKKLRSDRSRQAHNALIRESFRNAVKAMRKKPTAKALASAFTQLDKAAKTNVIHKNKASRL' A
#
# COMPACT_ATOMS: atom_id res chain seq x y z
N MET A 1 -24.57 12.95 -2.05
CA MET A 1 -24.21 12.87 -0.61
C MET A 1 -24.84 11.64 0.00
N PRO A 2 -24.19 10.94 0.94
CA PRO A 2 -24.84 9.83 1.63
C PRO A 2 -26.01 10.36 2.48
N ILE A 3 -27.20 9.80 2.26
CA ILE A 3 -28.45 10.27 2.88
C ILE A 3 -28.74 9.49 4.18
N THR A 4 -28.43 8.20 4.22
CA THR A 4 -28.66 7.37 5.40
C THR A 4 -27.51 7.47 6.42
N ARG A 5 -27.83 7.35 7.71
CA ARG A 5 -26.83 7.37 8.81
C ARG A 5 -25.71 6.36 8.59
N GLN A 6 -26.04 5.17 8.09
CA GLN A 6 -25.07 4.11 7.80
C GLN A 6 -24.12 4.51 6.65
N ALA A 7 -24.65 5.13 5.59
CA ALA A 7 -23.85 5.58 4.47
C ALA A 7 -22.88 6.71 4.87
N ILE A 8 -23.30 7.63 5.74
CA ILE A 8 -22.43 8.68 6.29
C ILE A 8 -21.29 8.05 7.11
N LYS A 9 -21.59 7.06 7.95
CA LYS A 9 -20.58 6.33 8.73
C LYS A 9 -19.59 5.59 7.83
N LYS A 10 -20.09 4.93 6.77
CA LYS A 10 -19.25 4.24 5.79
C LYS A 10 -18.27 5.22 5.11
N LEU A 11 -18.76 6.37 4.64
CA LEU A 11 -17.92 7.41 4.02
C LEU A 11 -16.79 7.88 4.95
N ARG A 12 -17.07 8.08 6.25
CA ARG A 12 -16.03 8.44 7.22
C ARG A 12 -14.96 7.36 7.37
N SER A 13 -15.36 6.09 7.46
CA SER A 13 -14.44 4.97 7.55
C SER A 13 -13.60 4.80 6.27
N ASP A 14 -14.24 4.93 5.11
CA ASP A 14 -13.57 4.82 3.81
C ASP A 14 -12.50 5.91 3.64
N ARG A 15 -12.77 7.16 4.03
CA ARG A 15 -11.78 8.26 4.00
C ARG A 15 -10.54 7.96 4.84
N SER A 16 -10.72 7.47 6.06
CA SER A 16 -9.61 7.09 6.95
C SER A 16 -8.80 5.92 6.37
N ARG A 17 -9.48 4.87 5.88
CA ARG A 17 -8.82 3.73 5.21
C ARG A 17 -8.10 4.14 3.93
N GLN A 18 -8.67 5.05 3.15
CA GLN A 18 -8.07 5.57 1.93
C GLN A 18 -6.76 6.29 2.22
N ALA A 19 -6.72 7.17 3.23
CA ALA A 19 -5.51 7.90 3.62
C ALA A 19 -4.40 6.94 4.07
N HIS A 20 -4.73 5.98 4.96
CA HIS A 20 -3.76 4.98 5.41
C HIS A 20 -3.23 4.11 4.25
N ASN A 21 -4.12 3.65 3.37
CA ASN A 21 -3.72 2.83 2.23
C ASN A 21 -2.93 3.64 1.18
N ALA A 22 -3.13 4.96 1.09
CA ALA A 22 -2.31 5.82 0.22
C ALA A 22 -0.85 5.82 0.70
N LEU A 23 -0.62 6.00 2.01
CA LEU A 23 0.72 5.97 2.60
C LEU A 23 1.44 4.64 2.35
N ILE A 24 0.76 3.50 2.53
CA ILE A 24 1.33 2.17 2.23
C ILE A 24 1.67 2.05 0.75
N ARG A 25 0.81 2.57 -0.15
CA ARG A 25 1.09 2.51 -1.59
C ARG A 25 2.28 3.37 -1.99
N GLU A 26 2.48 4.51 -1.36
CA GLU A 26 3.65 5.35 -1.62
C GLU A 26 4.93 4.74 -1.05
N SER A 27 4.87 4.15 0.15
CA SER A 27 6.05 3.55 0.79
C SER A 27 6.67 2.44 -0.06
N PHE A 28 5.87 1.46 -0.53
CA PHE A 28 6.42 0.37 -1.34
C PHE A 28 6.86 0.87 -2.73
N ARG A 29 6.15 1.84 -3.34
CA ARG A 29 6.55 2.42 -4.63
C ARG A 29 7.90 3.12 -4.54
N ASN A 30 8.13 3.88 -3.47
CA ASN A 30 9.40 4.57 -3.24
C ASN A 30 10.53 3.57 -2.99
N ALA A 31 10.27 2.50 -2.22
CA ALA A 31 11.24 1.43 -2.00
C ALA A 31 11.63 0.72 -3.30
N VAL A 32 10.64 0.34 -4.12
CA VAL A 32 10.87 -0.28 -5.45
C VAL A 32 11.63 0.68 -6.38
N LYS A 33 11.26 1.96 -6.40
CA LYS A 33 11.96 2.98 -7.20
C LYS A 33 13.42 3.14 -6.76
N ALA A 34 13.68 3.14 -5.45
CA ALA A 34 15.04 3.22 -4.91
C ALA A 34 15.87 2.00 -5.31
N MET A 35 15.31 0.80 -5.20
CA MET A 35 15.96 -0.45 -5.62
C MET A 35 16.29 -0.44 -7.12
N ARG A 36 15.37 0.01 -7.97
CA ARG A 36 15.60 0.09 -9.43
C ARG A 36 16.67 1.11 -9.82
N LYS A 37 16.81 2.20 -9.06
CA LYS A 37 17.82 3.24 -9.30
C LYS A 37 19.21 2.82 -8.82
N LYS A 38 19.27 2.21 -7.63
CA LYS A 38 20.52 1.80 -6.98
C LYS A 38 20.31 0.40 -6.39
N PRO A 39 20.62 -0.65 -7.17
CA PRO A 39 20.44 -2.02 -6.69
C PRO A 39 21.48 -2.30 -5.60
N THR A 40 21.00 -2.39 -4.36
CA THR A 40 21.81 -2.74 -3.19
C THR A 40 21.08 -3.79 -2.37
N ALA A 41 21.81 -4.64 -1.65
CA ALA A 41 21.21 -5.70 -0.83
C ALA A 41 20.24 -5.13 0.23
N LYS A 42 20.57 -3.98 0.82
CA LYS A 42 19.70 -3.29 1.80
C LYS A 42 18.41 -2.76 1.15
N ALA A 43 18.50 -2.18 -0.04
CA ALA A 43 17.32 -1.69 -0.76
C ALA A 43 16.40 -2.84 -1.20
N LEU A 44 16.98 -3.98 -1.59
CA LEU A 44 16.24 -5.18 -1.95
C LEU A 44 15.44 -5.73 -0.76
N ALA A 45 16.08 -5.90 0.39
CA ALA A 45 15.42 -6.37 1.61
C ALA A 45 14.29 -5.41 2.05
N SER A 46 14.52 -4.10 1.96
CA SER A 46 13.52 -3.09 2.26
C SER A 46 12.32 -3.15 1.31
N ALA A 47 12.56 -3.29 0.00
CA ALA A 47 11.52 -3.37 -1.02
C ALA A 47 10.60 -4.59 -0.80
N PHE A 48 11.18 -5.78 -0.61
CA PHE A 48 10.39 -7.00 -0.34
C PHE A 48 9.60 -6.90 0.97
N THR A 49 10.22 -6.39 2.04
CA THR A 49 9.53 -6.19 3.32
C THR A 49 8.28 -5.31 3.18
N GLN A 50 8.35 -4.24 2.38
CA GLN A 50 7.21 -3.34 2.16
C GLN A 50 6.15 -3.98 1.24
N LEU A 51 6.57 -4.71 0.21
CA LEU A 51 5.66 -5.43 -0.69
C LEU A 51 4.87 -6.51 0.07
N ASP A 52 5.52 -7.28 0.93
CA ASP A 52 4.88 -8.33 1.71
C ASP A 52 3.88 -7.77 2.73
N LYS A 53 4.23 -6.66 3.39
CA LYS A 53 3.30 -5.96 4.30
C LYS A 53 2.07 -5.43 3.56
N ALA A 54 2.25 -4.88 2.37
CA ALA A 54 1.16 -4.39 1.53
C ALA A 54 0.27 -5.54 1.01
N ALA A 55 0.85 -6.70 0.70
CA ALA A 55 0.11 -7.89 0.29
C ALA A 55 -0.66 -8.52 1.47
N LYS A 56 -0.06 -8.57 2.66
CA LYS A 56 -0.69 -9.10 3.89
C LYS A 56 -1.96 -8.34 4.28
N THR A 57 -1.96 -7.02 4.08
CA THR A 57 -3.09 -6.14 4.39
C THR A 57 -4.07 -5.97 3.23
N ASN A 58 -3.90 -6.74 2.14
CA ASN A 58 -4.72 -6.68 0.93
C ASN A 58 -4.75 -5.29 0.24
N VAL A 59 -3.75 -4.44 0.49
CA VAL A 59 -3.60 -3.16 -0.22
C VAL A 59 -3.17 -3.40 -1.67
N ILE A 60 -2.42 -4.47 -1.91
CA ILE A 60 -2.09 -5.02 -3.23
C ILE A 60 -2.39 -6.51 -3.28
N HIS A 61 -2.67 -7.03 -4.48
CA HIS A 61 -2.85 -8.48 -4.68
C HIS A 61 -1.50 -9.20 -4.57
N LYS A 62 -1.50 -10.44 -4.06
CA LYS A 62 -0.28 -11.28 -3.94
C LYS A 62 0.47 -11.42 -5.27
N ASN A 63 -0.24 -11.76 -6.35
CA ASN A 63 0.34 -11.82 -7.71
C ASN A 63 1.00 -10.51 -8.17
N LYS A 64 0.53 -9.35 -7.69
CA LYS A 64 1.17 -8.07 -8.00
C LYS A 64 2.46 -7.89 -7.20
N ALA A 65 2.47 -8.29 -5.92
CA ALA A 65 3.68 -8.29 -5.10
C ALA A 65 4.75 -9.22 -5.68
N SER A 66 4.37 -10.43 -6.10
CA SER A 66 5.28 -11.42 -6.70
C SER A 66 5.87 -11.00 -8.05
N ARG A 67 5.21 -10.08 -8.78
CA ARG A 67 5.67 -9.60 -10.09
C ARG A 67 6.62 -8.39 -10.00
N LEU A 68 6.56 -7.64 -8.90
CA LEU A 68 7.26 -6.36 -8.73
C LEU A 68 8.65 -6.54 -8.12
#